data_AF-A0A2T2YUJ0-F1
#
_entry.id   AF-A0A2T2YUJ0-F1
#
_cell.length_a   1.000
_cell.length_b   1.000
_cell.length_c   1.000
_cell.angle_alpha   90.00
_cell.angle_beta   90.00
_cell.angle_gamma   90.00
#
_symmetry.space_group_name_H-M   'P 1'
#
loop_
_entity.id
_entity.type
_entity.pdbx_description
1 polymer ?
#
loop_
_entity_poly.entity_id
_entity_poly.type
_entity_poly.pdbx_seq_one_letter_code
_entity_poly.pdbx_strand_id
1 'polypeptide(L)'
;MQAISSDLQRSAQQLNDSARMLSGAVQEFNATDAGSHYTARGEQVSRGLEGLSRRMFMWANCVNDTGAAVGQAAVTNGQVDQGSGAAIAQNSVNI
;
A
#
# COMPACT_ATOMS: atom_id res chain seq x y z
N MET A 1 -6.25 -13.84 9.40
CA MET A 1 -6.44 -12.75 8.40
C MET A 1 -6.08 -11.36 8.93
N GLN A 2 -6.36 -11.01 10.20
CA GLN A 2 -5.96 -9.70 10.75
C GLN A 2 -4.45 -9.41 10.66
N ALA A 3 -3.59 -10.42 10.89
CA ALA A 3 -2.14 -10.27 10.71
C ALA A 3 -1.75 -9.87 9.28
N ILE A 4 -2.32 -10.54 8.26
CA ILE A 4 -2.07 -10.24 6.84
C ILE A 4 -2.53 -8.83 6.48
N SER A 5 -3.72 -8.41 6.95
CA SER A 5 -4.21 -7.03 6.77
C SER A 5 -3.25 -6.01 7.38
N SER A 6 -2.77 -6.26 8.60
CA SER A 6 -1.82 -5.37 9.29
C SER A 6 -0.47 -5.30 8.58
N ASP A 7 0.04 -6.44 8.10
CA ASP A 7 1.29 -6.51 7.35
C ASP A 7 1.20 -5.76 6.02
N LEU A 8 0.08 -5.91 5.29
CA LEU A 8 -0.17 -5.16 4.05
C LEU A 8 -0.23 -3.65 4.31
N GLN A 9 -0.94 -3.21 5.35
CA GLN A 9 -0.98 -1.79 5.73
C GLN A 9 0.42 -1.25 6.08
N ARG A 10 1.22 -2.03 6.79
CA ARG A 10 2.61 -1.65 7.11
C ARG A 10 3.48 -1.54 5.85
N SER A 11 3.34 -2.48 4.92
CA SER A 11 4.03 -2.42 3.63
C SER A 11 3.59 -1.21 2.79
N ALA A 12 2.30 -0.88 2.78
CA ALA A 12 1.79 0.31 2.11
C ALA A 12 2.38 1.61 2.70
N GLN A 13 2.51 1.68 4.04
CA GLN A 13 3.16 2.79 4.72
C GLN A 13 4.63 2.94 4.27
N GLN A 14 5.39 1.86 4.29
CA GLN A 14 6.80 1.85 3.87
C GLN A 14 6.99 2.24 2.40
N LEU A 15 6.09 1.79 1.51
CA LEU A 15 6.10 2.18 0.10
C LEU A 15 5.80 3.67 -0.08
N ASN A 16 4.84 4.22 0.67
CA ASN A 16 4.53 5.65 0.66
C ASN A 16 5.70 6.51 1.15
N ASP A 17 6.34 6.11 2.25
CA ASP A 17 7.49 6.85 2.79
C ASP A 17 8.67 6.82 1.80
N SER A 18 8.91 5.68 1.16
CA SER A 18 9.92 5.53 0.10
C SER A 18 9.59 6.40 -1.13
N ALA A 19 8.32 6.46 -1.54
CA ALA A 19 7.87 7.29 -2.65
C ALA A 19 8.04 8.79 -2.37
N ARG A 20 7.80 9.22 -1.12
CA ARG A 20 8.02 10.60 -0.65
C ARG A 20 9.50 10.96 -0.63
N MET A 21 10.36 10.10 -0.08
CA MET A 21 11.81 10.31 -0.09
C MET A 21 12.34 10.42 -1.53
N LEU A 22 11.91 9.53 -2.41
CA LEU A 22 12.27 9.58 -3.82
C LEU A 22 11.78 10.87 -4.49
N SER A 23 10.53 11.29 -4.23
CA SER A 23 10.01 12.54 -4.76
C SER A 23 10.78 13.77 -4.29
N GLY A 24 11.22 13.79 -3.03
CA GLY A 24 12.07 14.85 -2.49
C GLY A 24 13.42 14.88 -3.20
N ALA A 25 14.09 13.73 -3.32
CA ALA A 25 15.37 13.62 -4.01
C ALA A 25 15.29 14.03 -5.50
N VAL A 26 14.14 13.82 -6.16
CA VAL A 26 13.90 14.27 -7.53
C VAL A 26 13.77 15.79 -7.63
N GLN A 27 13.10 16.43 -6.66
CA GLN A 27 12.97 17.90 -6.64
C GLN A 27 14.34 18.58 -6.44
N GLU A 28 15.23 17.95 -5.67
CA GLU A 28 16.59 18.41 -5.46
C GLU A 28 17.52 18.05 -6.63
N PHE A 29 17.13 17.11 -7.50
CA PHE A 29 17.92 16.71 -8.65
C PHE A 29 17.78 17.72 -9.80
N ASN A 30 18.83 18.51 -10.03
CA ASN A 30 18.89 19.43 -11.15
C ASN A 30 19.84 18.92 -12.24
N ALA A 31 19.28 18.56 -13.41
CA ALA A 31 20.04 18.10 -14.56
C ALA A 31 21.04 19.16 -15.11
N THR A 32 20.85 20.44 -14.79
CA THR A 32 21.78 21.50 -15.21
C THR A 32 23.08 21.51 -14.40
N ASP A 33 23.09 20.92 -13.20
CA ASP A 33 24.32 20.79 -12.38
C ASP A 33 25.33 19.80 -13.00
N ALA A 34 24.86 18.89 -13.88
CA ALA A 34 25.70 17.93 -14.59
C ALA A 34 26.51 18.55 -15.75
N GLY A 35 26.32 19.85 -16.04
CA GLY A 35 26.94 20.54 -17.17
C GLY A 35 26.24 20.29 -18.50
N SER A 36 26.46 21.19 -19.48
CA SER A 36 25.74 21.24 -20.77
C SER A 36 25.81 19.96 -21.60
N HIS A 37 26.88 19.18 -21.45
CA HIS A 37 27.07 17.91 -22.17
C HIS A 37 26.21 16.77 -21.64
N TYR A 38 25.69 16.86 -20.42
CA TYR A 38 24.95 15.79 -19.74
C TYR A 38 23.48 16.13 -19.46
N THR A 39 23.03 17.36 -19.78
CA THR A 39 21.66 17.83 -19.53
C THR A 39 20.60 16.86 -20.04
N ALA A 40 20.70 16.37 -21.28
CA ALA A 40 19.73 15.42 -21.85
C ALA A 40 19.64 14.09 -21.08
N ARG A 41 20.78 13.60 -20.56
CA ARG A 41 20.81 12.39 -19.72
C ARG A 41 20.24 12.67 -18.34
N GLY A 42 20.56 13.83 -17.76
CA GLY A 42 19.97 14.28 -16.50
C GLY A 42 18.44 14.39 -16.59
N GLU A 43 17.91 14.99 -17.65
CA GLU A 43 16.46 15.03 -17.86
C GLU A 43 15.83 13.64 -17.98
N GLN A 44 16.52 12.70 -18.65
CA GLN A 44 16.03 11.33 -18.75
C GLN A 44 15.97 10.64 -17.38
N VAL A 45 16.98 10.86 -16.53
CA VAL A 45 17.01 10.37 -15.15
C VAL A 45 15.87 11.01 -14.34
N SER A 46 15.72 12.34 -14.40
CA SER A 46 14.66 13.07 -13.70
C SER A 46 13.27 12.53 -14.06
N ARG A 47 12.94 12.43 -15.36
CA ARG A 47 11.68 11.84 -15.84
C ARG A 47 11.49 10.38 -15.38
N GLY A 48 12.56 9.59 -15.36
CA GLY A 48 12.53 8.21 -14.88
C GLY A 48 12.20 8.10 -13.40
N LEU A 49 12.83 8.93 -12.57
CA LEU A 49 12.60 8.97 -11.13
C LEU A 49 11.20 9.50 -10.78
N GLU A 50 10.69 10.51 -11.49
CA GLU A 50 9.29 10.95 -11.37
C GLU A 50 8.30 9.83 -11.73
N GLY A 51 8.59 9.08 -12.79
CA GLY A 51 7.81 7.92 -13.19
C GLY A 51 7.81 6.82 -12.12
N LEU A 52 8.96 6.56 -11.51
CA LEU A 52 9.11 5.59 -10.43
C LEU A 52 8.33 6.03 -9.18
N SER A 53 8.48 7.28 -8.74
CA SER A 53 7.75 7.82 -7.58
C SER A 53 6.23 7.67 -7.75
N ARG A 54 5.69 8.05 -8.93
CA ARG A 54 4.26 7.85 -9.25
C ARG A 54 3.82 6.38 -9.17
N ARG A 55 4.63 5.46 -9.71
CA ARG A 55 4.34 4.02 -9.62
C ARG A 55 4.37 3.50 -8.19
N MET A 56 5.29 3.99 -7.37
CA MET A 56 5.35 3.62 -5.95
C MET A 56 4.12 4.09 -5.19
N PHE A 57 3.63 5.32 -5.44
CA PHE A 57 2.37 5.79 -4.84
C PHE A 57 1.17 4.94 -5.26
N MET A 58 1.04 4.62 -6.56
CA MET A 58 -0.03 3.74 -7.04
C MET A 58 0.03 2.36 -6.38
N TRP A 59 1.23 1.80 -6.24
CA TRP A 59 1.42 0.51 -5.60
C TRP A 59 1.10 0.55 -4.11
N ALA A 60 1.54 1.60 -3.39
CA ALA A 60 1.20 1.79 -1.98
C ALA A 60 -0.33 1.82 -1.76
N ASN A 61 -1.06 2.54 -2.62
CA ASN A 61 -2.53 2.58 -2.57
C ASN A 61 -3.15 1.20 -2.81
N CYS A 62 -2.69 0.49 -3.86
CA CYS A 62 -3.17 -0.86 -4.17
C CYS A 62 -2.97 -1.85 -2.99
N VAL A 63 -1.80 -1.80 -2.34
CA VAL A 63 -1.50 -2.63 -1.18
C VAL A 63 -2.37 -2.26 0.02
N ASN A 64 -2.59 -0.97 0.26
CA ASN A 64 -3.47 -0.50 1.33
C ASN A 64 -4.92 -0.96 1.12
N ASP A 65 -5.45 -0.80 -0.09
CA ASP A 65 -6.82 -1.19 -0.44
C ASP A 65 -7.01 -2.71 -0.32
N THR A 66 -6.01 -3.48 -0.74
CA THR A 66 -5.99 -4.94 -0.56
C THR A 66 -6.00 -5.31 0.93
N GLY A 67 -5.18 -4.63 1.73
CA GLY A 67 -5.17 -4.81 3.19
C GLY A 67 -6.54 -4.53 3.80
N ALA A 68 -7.18 -3.42 3.43
CA ALA A 68 -8.51 -3.05 3.90
C ALA A 68 -9.57 -4.10 3.52
N ALA A 69 -9.56 -4.58 2.27
CA ALA A 69 -10.49 -5.61 1.81
C ALA A 69 -10.33 -6.93 2.58
N VAL A 70 -9.08 -7.36 2.81
CA VAL A 70 -8.79 -8.57 3.62
C VAL A 70 -9.22 -8.40 5.07
N GLY A 71 -8.97 -7.22 5.66
CA GLY A 71 -9.43 -6.88 7.00
C GLY A 71 -10.96 -6.95 7.13
N GLN A 72 -11.67 -6.38 6.17
CA GLN A 72 -13.14 -6.40 6.14
C GLN A 72 -13.68 -7.82 6.00
N ALA A 73 -13.13 -8.64 5.11
CA ALA A 73 -13.53 -10.03 4.95
C ALA A 73 -13.33 -10.84 6.25
N ALA A 74 -12.25 -10.58 6.98
CA ALA A 74 -12.00 -11.23 8.26
C ALA A 74 -13.06 -10.90 9.32
N VAL A 75 -13.47 -9.62 9.39
CA VAL A 75 -14.52 -9.16 10.31
C VAL A 75 -15.86 -9.79 9.95
N THR A 76 -16.25 -9.75 8.68
CA THR A 76 -17.51 -10.34 8.21
C THR A 76 -17.56 -11.84 8.49
N ASN A 77 -16.49 -12.59 8.20
CA ASN A 77 -16.46 -14.02 8.49
C ASN A 77 -16.55 -14.30 10.00
N GLY A 78 -15.85 -13.53 10.83
CA GLY A 78 -15.96 -13.66 12.29
C GLY A 78 -17.37 -13.39 12.82
N GLN A 79 -18.11 -12.44 12.25
CA GLN A 79 -19.50 -12.18 12.59
C GLN A 79 -20.43 -13.33 12.17
N VAL A 80 -20.20 -13.90 10.98
CA VAL A 80 -20.94 -15.08 10.49
C VAL A 80 -20.70 -16.29 11.39
N ASP A 81 -19.46 -16.53 11.82
CA ASP A 81 -19.11 -17.62 12.73
C ASP A 81 -19.79 -17.45 14.09
N GLN A 82 -19.77 -16.23 14.66
CA GLN A 82 -20.45 -15.93 15.92
C GLN A 82 -21.98 -16.11 15.81
N GLY A 83 -22.58 -15.60 14.73
CA GLY A 83 -24.02 -15.76 14.49
C GLY A 83 -24.43 -17.22 14.34
N SER A 84 -23.63 -17.99 13.59
CA SER A 84 -23.86 -19.43 13.40
C SER A 84 -23.68 -20.21 14.70
N GLY A 85 -22.64 -19.92 15.48
CA GLY A 85 -22.41 -20.53 16.78
C GLY A 85 -23.52 -20.22 17.78
N ALA A 86 -24.00 -18.98 17.84
CA ALA A 86 -25.13 -18.59 18.69
C ALA A 86 -26.43 -19.31 18.30
N ALA A 87 -26.72 -19.41 16.99
CA ALA A 87 -27.89 -20.12 16.49
C ALA A 87 -27.84 -21.62 16.83
N ILE A 88 -26.68 -22.27 16.68
CA ILE A 88 -26.50 -23.68 17.06
C ILE A 88 -26.70 -23.85 18.57
N ALA A 89 -26.08 -23.01 19.40
CA ALA A 89 -26.20 -23.07 20.85
C ALA A 89 -27.63 -22.88 21.36
N GLN A 90 -28.41 -21.99 20.73
CA GLN A 90 -29.83 -21.84 21.03
C GLN A 90 -30.63 -23.09 20.64
N ASN A 91 -30.31 -23.71 19.50
CA ASN A 91 -31.04 -24.88 19.02
C ASN A 91 -30.75 -26.13 19.88
N SER A 92 -29.54 -26.26 20.44
CA SER A 92 -29.19 -27.37 21.33
C SER A 92 -29.72 -27.23 22.77
N VAL A 93 -30.19 -26.06 23.19
CA VAL A 93 -30.90 -25.86 24.48
C VAL A 93 -32.40 -26.18 24.36
N ASN A 94 -32.95 -26.17 23.14
CA ASN A 94 -34.36 -26.42 22.88
C ASN A 94 -34.69 -27.90 22.55
N ILE A 95 -33.71 -28.81 22.65
CA ILE A 95 -33.84 -30.27 22.49
C ILE A 95 -33.66 -30.93 23.86
#